data_AF-A0A371M6I6-F1
#
_entry.id   AF-A0A371M6I6-F1
#
_cell.length_a   1.000
_cell.length_b   1.000
_cell.length_c   1.000
_cell.angle_alpha   90.00
_cell.angle_beta   90.00
_cell.angle_gamma   90.00
#
_symmetry.space_group_name_H-M   'P 1'
#
loop_
_entity.id
_entity.type
_entity.pdbx_description
1 polymer ?
#
loop_
_entity_poly.entity_id
_entity_poly.type
_entity_poly.pdbx_seq_one_letter_code
_entity_poly.pdbx_strand_id
1 'polypeptide(L)'
;MHVSSSEFPDVVPSSDERLSDEPLLQRALDRVTQDEARGVMDFRLDRSEYWSVADALETLPYYDRTEGELSIPSGFYVRHDGFVYRLAYRPMCSETPLVSSENPRHRCWTSVPEGTTTL
;
A
#
# COMPACT_ATOMS: atom_id res chain seq x y z
N MET A 1 -10.43 -19.16 -9.44
CA MET A 1 -9.57 -19.75 -8.40
C MET A 1 -9.81 -18.96 -7.13
N HIS A 2 -9.99 -19.65 -6.01
CA HIS A 2 -10.50 -19.10 -4.74
C HIS A 2 -9.71 -17.90 -4.23
N VAL A 3 -10.41 -16.80 -3.97
CA VAL A 3 -10.01 -15.83 -2.96
C VAL A 3 -10.98 -16.03 -1.81
N SER A 4 -10.56 -16.73 -0.76
CA SER A 4 -11.25 -16.67 0.52
C SER A 4 -11.21 -15.22 0.96
N SER A 5 -12.33 -14.49 0.84
CA SER A 5 -12.45 -13.20 1.52
C SER A 5 -12.60 -13.50 3.00
N SER A 6 -11.48 -13.56 3.70
CA SER A 6 -11.46 -13.39 5.14
C SER A 6 -12.11 -12.03 5.45
N GLU A 7 -13.05 -11.98 6.40
CA GLU A 7 -13.65 -10.73 6.93
C GLU A 7 -12.59 -9.81 7.56
N PHE A 8 -11.34 -10.29 7.70
CA PHE A 8 -10.22 -9.57 8.29
C PHE A 8 -8.98 -9.61 7.39
N PRO A 9 -8.14 -8.56 7.41
CA PRO A 9 -6.90 -8.54 6.65
C PRO A 9 -5.92 -9.59 7.16
N ASP A 10 -5.22 -10.24 6.23
CA ASP A 10 -4.06 -11.06 6.57
C ASP A 10 -2.92 -10.16 7.06
N VAL A 11 -2.52 -10.38 8.32
CA VAL A 11 -1.47 -9.57 8.95
C VAL A 11 -0.13 -10.30 8.86
N VAL A 12 0.81 -9.68 8.14
CA VAL A 12 2.17 -10.21 7.93
C VAL A 12 3.11 -9.69 9.00
N PRO A 13 3.98 -10.51 9.63
CA PRO A 13 4.99 -10.00 10.56
C PRO A 13 6.03 -9.15 9.83
N SER A 14 6.51 -8.07 10.43
CA SER A 14 7.56 -7.22 9.81
C SER A 14 8.88 -7.94 9.56
N SER A 15 9.09 -9.08 10.23
CA SER A 15 10.24 -9.97 10.04
C SER A 15 10.04 -10.98 8.91
N ASP A 16 8.93 -10.93 8.18
CA ASP A 16 8.74 -11.71 6.95
C ASP A 16 9.86 -11.40 5.96
N GLU A 17 10.40 -12.41 5.29
CA GLU A 17 11.55 -12.28 4.39
C GLU A 17 11.33 -11.21 3.31
N ARG A 18 10.09 -11.11 2.81
CA ARG A 18 9.67 -10.14 1.78
C ARG A 18 9.76 -8.70 2.27
N LEU A 19 9.71 -8.49 3.59
CA LEU A 19 9.78 -7.20 4.24
C LEU A 19 11.15 -6.92 4.87
N SER A 20 11.83 -7.95 5.39
CA SER A 20 13.13 -7.80 6.02
C SER A 20 14.22 -7.40 5.03
N ASP A 21 14.06 -7.79 3.77
CA ASP A 21 15.00 -7.49 2.69
C ASP A 21 14.82 -6.07 2.13
N GLU A 22 13.75 -5.35 2.52
CA GLU A 22 13.49 -3.97 2.12
C GLU A 22 13.84 -2.98 3.25
N PRO A 23 15.06 -2.40 3.25
CA PRO A 23 15.55 -1.59 4.36
C PRO A 23 14.75 -0.31 4.58
N LEU A 24 14.08 0.22 3.55
CA LEU A 24 13.26 1.43 3.70
C LEU A 24 11.98 1.14 4.50
N LEU A 25 11.37 -0.03 4.29
CA LEU A 25 10.18 -0.45 5.04
C LEU A 25 10.51 -0.69 6.51
N GLN A 26 11.64 -1.34 6.80
CA GLN A 26 12.08 -1.55 8.19
C GLN A 26 12.32 -0.21 8.90
N ARG A 27 13.05 0.72 8.28
CA ARG A 27 13.27 2.05 8.85
C ARG A 27 11.97 2.82 9.07
N ALA A 28 11.01 2.71 8.16
CA ALA A 28 9.71 3.37 8.29
C ALA A 28 8.92 2.80 9.48
N LEU A 29 8.91 1.48 9.67
CA LEU A 29 8.25 0.79 10.77
C LEU A 29 8.88 1.11 12.14
N ASP A 30 10.22 1.11 12.19
CA ASP A 30 10.95 1.54 13.39
C ASP A 30 10.62 2.99 13.74
N ARG A 31 10.59 3.88 12.74
CA ARG A 31 10.36 5.31 12.95
C ARG A 31 8.94 5.60 13.44
N VAL A 32 7.92 4.99 12.85
CA VAL A 32 6.53 5.19 13.31
C VAL A 32 6.35 4.70 14.73
N THR A 33 7.00 3.60 15.11
CA THR A 33 6.91 3.06 16.47
C THR A 33 7.59 3.96 17.50
N GLN A 34 8.75 4.54 17.14
CA GLN A 34 9.50 5.43 18.03
C GLN A 34 8.83 6.79 18.22
N ASP A 35 8.28 7.38 17.16
CA ASP A 35 7.72 8.73 17.20
C ASP A 35 6.26 8.73 17.66
N GLU A 36 5.41 7.90 17.04
CA GLU A 36 3.98 7.87 17.31
C GLU A 36 3.38 6.51 16.91
N ALA A 37 3.50 5.50 17.78
CA ALA A 37 3.07 4.13 17.49
C ALA A 37 1.57 3.95 17.13
N ARG A 38 0.73 4.97 17.36
CA ARG A 38 -0.70 5.00 16.99
C ARG A 38 -1.03 6.03 15.89
N GLY A 39 -0.01 6.68 15.35
CA GLY A 39 -0.13 7.76 14.38
C GLY A 39 -0.10 7.30 12.93
N VAL A 40 -0.06 8.28 12.04
CA VAL A 40 0.13 8.09 10.59
C VAL A 40 1.39 8.85 10.19
N MET A 41 2.26 8.19 9.43
CA MET A 41 3.45 8.82 8.86
C MET A 41 3.49 8.62 7.35
N ASP A 42 3.85 9.68 6.64
CA ASP A 42 4.09 9.66 5.21
C ASP A 42 5.60 9.79 4.95
N PHE A 43 6.15 8.85 4.17
CA PHE A 43 7.54 8.89 3.72
C PHE A 43 7.58 9.26 2.25
N ARG A 44 8.31 10.33 1.92
CA ARG A 44 8.54 10.70 0.52
C ARG A 44 9.70 9.84 -0.02
N LEU A 45 9.40 9.06 -1.03
CA LEU A 45 10.35 8.21 -1.74
C LEU A 45 10.74 8.84 -3.07
N ASP A 46 11.98 8.65 -3.49
CA ASP A 46 12.36 8.88 -4.87
C ASP A 46 11.83 7.77 -5.80
N ARG A 47 12.10 7.89 -7.11
CA ARG A 47 11.58 6.94 -8.10
C ARG A 47 12.09 5.52 -7.88
N SER A 48 13.39 5.35 -7.62
CA SER A 48 13.99 4.02 -7.40
C SER A 48 13.49 3.40 -6.11
N GLU A 49 13.46 4.19 -5.03
CA GLU A 49 12.96 3.78 -3.72
C GLU A 49 11.49 3.37 -3.80
N TYR A 50 10.67 4.14 -4.53
CA TYR A 50 9.27 3.81 -4.77
C TYR A 50 9.10 2.44 -5.43
N TRP A 51 9.87 2.15 -6.48
CA TRP A 51 9.75 0.86 -7.18
C TRP A 51 10.20 -0.31 -6.32
N SER A 52 11.27 -0.14 -5.54
CA SER A 52 11.74 -1.16 -4.60
C SER A 52 10.68 -1.48 -3.54
N VAL A 53 10.14 -0.44 -2.90
CA VAL A 53 9.09 -0.58 -1.89
C VAL A 53 7.80 -1.15 -2.48
N ALA A 54 7.42 -0.72 -3.68
CA ALA A 54 6.25 -1.23 -4.37
C ALA A 54 6.39 -2.72 -4.66
N ASP A 55 7.52 -3.17 -5.20
CA ASP A 55 7.79 -4.58 -5.50
C ASP A 55 7.71 -5.44 -4.23
N ALA A 56 8.38 -5.03 -3.15
CA ALA A 56 8.31 -5.72 -1.86
C ALA A 56 6.87 -5.84 -1.34
N LEU A 57 6.08 -4.76 -1.38
CA LEU A 57 4.69 -4.78 -0.92
C LEU A 57 3.76 -5.55 -1.87
N GLU A 58 4.00 -5.57 -3.18
CA GLU A 58 3.25 -6.38 -4.15
C GLU A 58 3.33 -7.88 -3.86
N THR A 59 4.41 -8.35 -3.23
CA THR A 59 4.54 -9.76 -2.84
C THR A 59 3.70 -10.15 -1.61
N LEU A 60 3.12 -9.18 -0.91
CA LEU A 60 2.29 -9.42 0.28
C LEU A 60 0.81 -9.62 -0.05
N PRO A 61 0.05 -10.32 0.81
CA PRO A 61 -1.40 -10.34 0.74
C PRO A 61 -1.95 -8.91 0.81
N TYR A 62 -2.66 -8.50 -0.23
CA TYR A 62 -3.39 -7.24 -0.25
C TYR A 62 -4.81 -7.47 0.24
N TYR A 63 -5.22 -6.77 1.30
CA TYR A 63 -6.61 -6.73 1.69
C TYR A 63 -7.33 -5.72 0.80
N ASP A 64 -8.21 -6.19 -0.09
CA ASP A 64 -9.13 -5.33 -0.81
C ASP A 64 -10.48 -5.34 -0.10
N ARG A 65 -10.85 -4.18 0.46
CA ARG A 65 -12.15 -4.01 1.10
C ARG A 65 -13.26 -4.34 0.12
N THR A 66 -14.24 -5.11 0.56
CA THR A 66 -15.46 -5.36 -0.21
C THR A 66 -16.47 -4.22 0.01
N GLU A 67 -17.37 -3.99 -0.95
CA GLU A 67 -18.46 -3.03 -0.78
C GLU A 67 -19.37 -3.48 0.38
N GLY A 68 -19.31 -2.76 1.51
CA GLY A 68 -20.06 -3.05 2.73
C GLY A 68 -19.23 -2.98 4.02
N GLU A 69 -17.91 -3.15 3.91
CA GLU A 69 -16.98 -3.10 5.05
C GLU A 69 -16.45 -1.67 5.22
N LEU A 70 -17.09 -0.87 6.09
CA LEU A 70 -16.70 0.52 6.33
C LEU A 70 -15.57 0.69 7.36
N SER A 71 -15.23 -0.35 8.13
CA SER A 71 -14.33 -0.23 9.29
C SER A 71 -12.85 -0.43 8.95
N ILE A 72 -12.50 -1.21 7.92
CA ILE A 72 -11.12 -1.57 7.59
C ILE A 72 -10.77 -1.07 6.18
N PRO A 73 -9.81 -0.14 6.03
CA PRO A 73 -9.40 0.33 4.71
C PRO A 73 -8.62 -0.72 3.90
N SER A 74 -8.67 -0.69 2.57
CA SER A 74 -7.79 -1.56 1.76
C SER A 74 -6.31 -1.24 2.00
N GLY A 75 -5.44 -2.24 1.96
CA GLY A 75 -4.01 -2.06 2.17
C GLY A 75 -3.24 -3.35 2.50
N PHE A 76 -1.95 -3.19 2.74
CA PHE A 76 -1.10 -4.24 3.33
C PHE A 76 -1.09 -4.07 4.83
N TYR A 77 -1.29 -5.15 5.57
CA TYR A 77 -1.33 -5.10 7.02
C TYR A 77 -0.10 -5.78 7.59
N VAL A 78 0.72 -5.01 8.31
CA VAL A 78 2.00 -5.48 8.85
C VAL A 78 2.02 -5.35 10.36
N ARG A 79 2.38 -6.43 11.06
CA ARG A 79 2.60 -6.41 12.50
C ARG A 79 4.04 -6.06 12.82
N HIS A 80 4.24 -5.03 13.62
CA HIS A 80 5.56 -4.59 14.07
C HIS A 80 5.46 -4.05 15.50
N ASP A 81 6.38 -4.49 16.38
CA ASP A 81 6.45 -4.14 17.81
C ASP A 81 5.10 -4.16 18.56
N GLY A 82 4.27 -5.18 18.29
CA GLY A 82 2.95 -5.34 18.92
C GLY A 82 1.82 -4.49 18.34
N PHE A 83 2.11 -3.62 17.36
CA PHE A 83 1.13 -2.84 16.60
C PHE A 83 0.86 -3.45 15.23
N VAL A 84 -0.28 -3.11 14.63
CA VAL A 84 -0.62 -3.45 13.25
C VAL A 84 -0.72 -2.15 12.46
N TYR A 85 0.14 -2.02 11.46
CA TYR A 85 0.21 -0.86 10.58
C TYR A 85 -0.40 -1.20 9.23
N ARG A 86 -1.21 -0.27 8.70
CA ARG A 86 -1.66 -0.32 7.31
C ARG A 86 -0.63 0.40 6.44
N LEU A 87 0.05 -0.35 5.58
CA LEU A 87 0.95 0.20 4.59
C LEU A 87 0.20 0.42 3.28
N ALA A 88 0.47 1.56 2.66
CA ALA A 88 0.03 1.90 1.32
C ALA A 88 1.10 2.78 0.69
N TYR A 89 1.49 2.46 -0.53
CA TYR A 89 2.28 3.37 -1.34
C TYR A 89 1.35 4.04 -2.33
N ARG A 90 1.54 5.35 -2.48
CA ARG A 90 0.85 6.14 -3.48
C ARG A 90 1.92 6.77 -4.35
N PRO A 91 1.86 6.58 -5.67
CA PRO A 91 2.63 7.44 -6.53
C PRO A 91 2.16 8.86 -6.23
N MET A 92 3.07 9.81 -6.12
CA MET A 92 2.69 11.20 -6.27
C MET A 92 2.19 11.33 -7.71
N CYS A 93 0.89 11.09 -7.92
CA CYS A 93 0.18 11.41 -9.13
C CYS A 93 0.50 12.89 -9.36
N SER A 94 1.40 13.17 -10.31
CA SER A 94 1.57 14.52 -10.78
C SER A 94 0.19 15.01 -11.21
N GLU A 95 -0.04 16.32 -11.19
CA GLU A 95 -1.25 16.92 -11.79
C GLU A 95 -1.33 16.69 -13.32
N THR A 96 -0.62 15.68 -13.84
CA THR A 96 -0.43 15.40 -15.24
C THR A 96 -1.32 14.23 -15.65
N PRO A 97 -2.23 14.43 -16.62
CA PRO A 97 -3.33 13.51 -16.94
C PRO A 97 -2.91 12.22 -17.70
N LEU A 98 -1.62 11.97 -17.88
CA LEU A 98 -1.11 10.85 -18.69
C LEU A 98 -0.38 9.85 -17.79
N VAL A 99 -1.13 8.87 -17.28
CA VAL A 99 -0.62 7.76 -16.47
C VAL A 99 -0.86 6.44 -17.20
N SER A 100 0.08 5.50 -17.08
CA SER A 100 -0.01 4.18 -17.72
C SER A 100 -1.17 3.36 -17.15
N SER A 101 -1.97 2.78 -18.04
CA SER A 101 -3.04 1.81 -17.72
C SER A 101 -2.54 0.50 -17.16
N GLU A 102 -1.23 0.25 -17.24
CA GLU A 102 -0.62 -1.02 -16.80
C GLU A 102 -0.27 -1.02 -15.30
N ASN A 103 -0.49 0.08 -14.58
CA ASN A 103 -0.26 0.12 -13.14
C ASN A 103 -1.54 -0.22 -12.36
N PRO A 104 -1.67 -1.44 -11.79
CA PRO A 104 -2.91 -1.93 -11.19
C PRO A 104 -3.34 -1.17 -9.92
N ARG A 105 -2.44 -0.35 -9.32
CA ARG A 105 -2.68 0.37 -8.07
C ARG A 105 -2.88 1.87 -8.25
N HIS A 106 -2.79 2.37 -9.48
CA HIS A 106 -3.16 3.74 -9.83
C HIS A 106 -4.69 3.92 -9.89
N ARG A 107 -5.38 3.83 -8.74
CA ARG A 107 -6.78 4.27 -8.60
C ARG A 107 -6.92 5.81 -8.46
N CYS A 108 -5.98 6.61 -9.00
CA CYS A 108 -6.18 8.07 -9.01
C CYS A 108 -7.39 8.46 -9.88
N TRP A 109 -7.74 7.67 -10.91
CA TRP A 109 -8.96 7.81 -11.71
C TRP A 109 -9.58 6.43 -11.98
N THR A 110 -10.42 5.91 -11.08
CA THR A 110 -11.32 4.78 -11.43
C THR A 110 -12.62 5.23 -12.09
N SER A 111 -12.77 6.53 -12.33
CA SER A 111 -13.88 7.10 -13.10
C SER A 111 -13.30 8.11 -14.09
N VAL A 112 -12.88 7.62 -15.26
CA VAL A 112 -12.79 8.49 -16.45
C VAL A 112 -14.24 8.81 -16.82
N PRO A 113 -14.69 10.08 -16.78
CA PRO A 113 -16.05 10.41 -17.20
C PRO A 113 -16.26 9.99 -18.65
N GLU A 114 -17.43 9.41 -18.95
CA GLU A 114 -17.84 9.14 -20.33
C GLU A 114 -17.71 10.43 -21.15
N GLY A 115 -16.95 10.37 -22.25
CA GLY A 115 -16.71 11.50 -23.14
C GLY A 115 -15.30 12.09 -23.12
N THR A 116 -14.37 11.54 -22.32
CA THR A 116 -12.96 11.95 -22.40
C THR A 116 -12.32 11.34 -23.66
N THR A 117 -11.98 12.18 -24.64
CA THR A 117 -11.27 11.76 -25.87
C THR A 117 -9.83 11.39 -25.54
N THR A 118 -9.48 10.12 -25.72
CA THR A 118 -8.10 9.65 -25.78
C THR A 118 -7.46 10.16 -27.07
N LEU A 119 -6.28 10.78 -26.99
CA LEU A 119 -5.40 11.01 -28.14
C LEU A 119 -4.64 9.73 -28.50
#